data_AF-A0A0L8GUQ8-F1
#
_entry.id   AF-A0A0L8GUQ8-F1
#
_cell.length_a   1.000
_cell.length_b   1.000
_cell.length_c   1.000
_cell.angle_alpha   90.00
_cell.angle_beta   90.00
_cell.angle_gamma   90.00
#
_symmetry.space_group_name_H-M   'P 1'
#
loop_
_entity.id
_entity.type
_entity.pdbx_description
1 polymer ?
#
loop_
_entity_poly.entity_id
_entity_poly.type
_entity_poly.pdbx_seq_one_letter_code
_entity_poly.pdbx_strand_id
1 'polypeptide(L)'
;MAQWLGQWTRGRRITLSIPRPSVCEPGGCLIELCIQLGIIMTGKQLLQNNLVEILIPKLWKYCMKRWKEAAKKKLPNTPWEKDLLLTDVDTTTLFYEYLEMILQFGFLTLFVAAFPMGPLFCLINNIIEIRADANKFVTTIKRPTPQIATNIGIWYSVLYGISRIAILSNAFIICVTSDFIPQLVYKLGYSLDDNLSGYVENSLSYFNTSDFELNHRPFSMPNETVVEICRYRDYRNPPWDDNKYEYSEKFWHIFAARMAFVVVFENFVVVFTSIIAWLIPDVSSKTKELIRQEAYITQKIIMNEELKRAREEALSVENYKPDRPPSEGVSRRKPNFFSTPDETA
;
A
#
# COMPACT_ATOMS: atom_id res chain seq x y z
N MET A 1 -9.13 27.19 -12.90
CA MET A 1 -9.84 26.57 -11.76
C MET A 1 -11.28 27.06 -11.56
N ALA A 2 -11.73 28.16 -12.17
CA ALA A 2 -13.10 28.69 -12.00
C ALA A 2 -14.08 28.39 -13.16
N GLN A 3 -13.73 27.51 -14.10
CA GLN A 3 -14.58 27.20 -15.27
C GLN A 3 -15.18 25.78 -15.24
N TRP A 4 -14.96 25.02 -14.16
CA TRP A 4 -15.36 23.61 -14.05
C TRP A 4 -16.63 23.34 -13.23
N LEU A 5 -17.28 24.38 -12.67
CA LEU A 5 -18.44 24.24 -11.78
C LEU A 5 -19.80 24.57 -12.43
N GLY A 6 -19.88 24.76 -13.75
CA GLY A 6 -21.02 25.44 -14.38
C GLY A 6 -22.02 24.61 -15.21
N GLN A 7 -21.87 23.29 -15.39
CA GLN A 7 -22.74 22.56 -16.34
C GLN A 7 -23.18 21.19 -15.83
N TRP A 8 -24.08 21.21 -14.86
CA TRP A 8 -24.80 20.01 -14.42
C TRP A 8 -26.27 20.35 -14.27
N THR A 9 -27.01 20.38 -15.38
CA THR A 9 -28.48 20.40 -15.42
C THR A 9 -28.94 19.35 -16.41
N ARG A 10 -29.89 18.48 -16.01
CA ARG A 10 -30.35 17.33 -16.82
C ARG A 10 -31.04 17.72 -18.15
N GLY A 11 -31.21 19.03 -18.41
CA GLY A 11 -31.70 19.62 -19.66
C GLY A 11 -30.62 20.21 -20.60
N ARG A 12 -29.34 20.18 -20.22
CA ARG A 12 -28.21 20.33 -21.16
C ARG A 12 -27.11 19.36 -20.75
N ARG A 13 -27.08 18.21 -21.40
CA ARG A 13 -26.02 17.21 -21.21
C ARG A 13 -24.77 17.66 -21.97
N ILE A 14 -23.59 17.46 -21.39
CA ILE A 14 -22.32 17.63 -22.09
C ILE A 14 -22.29 16.60 -23.23
N THR A 15 -22.52 17.05 -24.46
CA THR A 15 -22.28 16.27 -25.69
C THR A 15 -20.79 16.24 -26.00
N LEU A 16 -20.00 15.71 -25.07
CA LEU A 16 -18.76 15.07 -25.47
C LEU A 16 -19.18 13.86 -26.32
N SER A 17 -18.49 13.60 -27.41
CA SER A 17 -18.70 12.50 -28.36
C SER A 17 -18.41 11.12 -27.74
N ILE A 18 -18.91 10.89 -26.53
CA ILE A 18 -18.65 9.78 -25.61
C ILE A 18 -20.00 9.16 -25.24
N PRO A 19 -20.12 7.82 -25.19
CA PRO A 19 -21.34 7.15 -24.73
C PRO A 19 -21.76 7.61 -23.33
N ARG A 20 -23.05 7.40 -23.00
CA ARG A 20 -23.65 7.80 -21.71
C ARG A 20 -22.75 7.40 -20.54
N PRO A 21 -22.38 8.33 -19.63
CA PRO A 21 -21.62 7.96 -18.43
C PRO A 21 -22.42 6.94 -17.61
N SER A 22 -21.73 5.97 -17.03
CA SER A 22 -22.33 4.94 -16.18
C SER A 22 -23.07 5.59 -15.01
N VAL A 23 -24.25 5.09 -14.71
CA VAL A 23 -25.11 5.56 -13.62
C VAL A 23 -25.06 4.52 -12.51
N CYS A 24 -24.82 4.94 -11.27
CA CYS A 24 -24.88 4.04 -10.12
C CYS A 24 -26.29 3.47 -9.92
N GLU A 25 -26.38 2.24 -9.40
CA GLU A 25 -27.62 1.69 -8.88
C GLU A 25 -28.20 2.55 -7.73
N PRO A 26 -29.52 2.47 -7.45
CA PRO A 26 -30.15 3.23 -6.37
C PRO A 26 -29.54 2.98 -4.98
N GLY A 27 -28.95 1.79 -4.77
CA GLY A 27 -28.21 1.39 -3.56
C GLY A 27 -26.78 1.93 -3.47
N GLY A 28 -26.33 2.69 -4.48
CA GLY A 28 -24.99 3.30 -4.55
C GLY A 28 -23.96 2.44 -5.31
N CYS A 29 -22.81 3.04 -5.62
CA CYS A 29 -21.71 2.38 -6.33
C CYS A 29 -20.76 1.58 -5.43
N LEU A 30 -20.99 1.55 -4.11
CA LEU A 30 -20.08 0.89 -3.15
C LEU A 30 -20.02 -0.63 -3.37
N ILE A 31 -21.15 -1.26 -3.70
CA ILE A 31 -21.23 -2.71 -3.91
C ILE A 31 -20.48 -3.13 -5.18
N GLU A 32 -20.62 -2.36 -6.26
CA GLU A 32 -19.86 -2.59 -7.51
C GLU A 32 -18.35 -2.51 -7.25
N LEU A 33 -17.91 -1.48 -6.50
CA LEU A 33 -16.51 -1.33 -6.09
C LEU A 33 -16.06 -2.52 -5.22
N CYS A 34 -16.86 -2.94 -4.25
CA CYS A 34 -16.56 -4.07 -3.37
C CYS A 34 -16.40 -5.37 -4.17
N ILE A 35 -17.29 -5.65 -5.12
CA ILE A 35 -17.21 -6.85 -5.97
C ILE A 35 -15.97 -6.78 -6.85
N GLN A 36 -15.69 -5.63 -7.47
CA GLN A 36 -14.51 -5.46 -8.32
C GLN A 36 -13.21 -5.66 -7.52
N LEU A 37 -13.11 -5.08 -6.33
CA LEU A 37 -11.97 -5.28 -5.43
C LEU A 37 -11.88 -6.74 -4.97
N GLY A 38 -13.01 -7.37 -4.65
CA GLY A 38 -13.08 -8.78 -4.32
C GLY A 38 -12.55 -9.67 -5.44
N ILE A 39 -12.95 -9.42 -6.69
CA ILE A 39 -12.46 -10.14 -7.87
C ILE A 39 -10.97 -9.88 -8.09
N ILE A 40 -10.47 -8.66 -7.94
CA ILE A 40 -9.05 -8.36 -8.16
C ILE A 40 -8.19 -8.99 -7.05
N MET A 41 -8.54 -8.79 -5.78
CA MET A 41 -7.79 -9.33 -4.64
C MET A 41 -7.88 -10.84 -4.53
N THR A 42 -9.03 -11.44 -4.87
CA THR A 42 -9.19 -12.90 -4.82
C THR A 42 -8.70 -13.56 -6.10
N GLY A 43 -8.95 -12.93 -7.25
CA GLY A 43 -8.64 -13.46 -8.57
C GLY A 43 -7.16 -13.40 -8.89
N LYS A 44 -6.48 -12.26 -8.67
CA LYS A 44 -5.04 -12.18 -8.90
C LYS A 44 -4.27 -13.14 -7.99
N GLN A 45 -4.75 -13.31 -6.77
CA GLN A 45 -4.03 -14.02 -5.74
C GLN A 45 -4.26 -15.54 -5.74
N LEU A 46 -5.49 -16.00 -5.99
CA LEU A 46 -5.79 -17.44 -6.07
C LEU A 46 -5.51 -18.03 -7.46
N LEU A 47 -5.77 -17.28 -8.54
CA LEU A 47 -5.63 -17.81 -9.91
C LEU A 47 -4.23 -17.63 -10.48
N GLN A 48 -3.52 -16.56 -10.11
CA GLN A 48 -2.18 -16.29 -10.64
C GLN A 48 -1.11 -16.99 -9.79
N ASN A 49 -0.97 -16.72 -8.49
CA ASN A 49 0.13 -17.31 -7.72
C ASN A 49 -0.03 -18.81 -7.47
N ASN A 50 -1.09 -19.22 -6.78
CA ASN A 50 -1.23 -20.62 -6.35
C ASN A 50 -1.28 -21.62 -7.54
N LEU A 51 -1.93 -21.22 -8.63
CA LEU A 51 -2.11 -22.03 -9.83
C LEU A 51 -0.89 -21.97 -10.77
N VAL A 52 -0.33 -20.80 -11.07
CA VAL A 52 0.81 -20.68 -12.00
C VAL A 52 2.12 -21.07 -11.35
N GLU A 53 2.28 -20.88 -10.04
CA GLU A 53 3.57 -21.08 -9.39
C GLU A 53 3.73 -22.49 -8.80
N ILE A 54 2.66 -23.08 -8.27
CA ILE A 54 2.72 -24.45 -7.71
C ILE A 54 2.26 -25.48 -8.73
N LEU A 55 1.12 -25.26 -9.41
CA LEU A 55 0.53 -26.28 -10.27
C LEU A 55 1.24 -26.40 -11.62
N ILE A 56 1.52 -25.28 -12.30
CA ILE A 56 2.12 -25.31 -13.65
C ILE A 56 3.52 -25.92 -13.68
N PRO A 57 4.47 -25.59 -12.79
CA PRO A 57 5.81 -26.16 -12.83
C PRO A 57 5.81 -27.65 -12.49
N LYS A 58 4.89 -28.08 -11.61
CA LYS A 58 4.68 -29.50 -11.30
C LYS A 58 4.09 -30.26 -12.49
N LEU A 59 3.07 -29.70 -13.15
CA LEU A 59 2.49 -30.29 -14.36
C LEU A 59 3.53 -30.35 -15.49
N TRP A 60 4.28 -29.27 -15.70
CA TRP A 60 5.33 -29.19 -16.71
C TRP A 60 6.45 -30.19 -16.43
N LYS A 61 6.95 -30.27 -15.18
CA LYS A 61 7.93 -31.29 -14.77
C LYS A 61 7.39 -32.71 -14.99
N TYR A 62 6.13 -32.97 -14.65
CA TYR A 62 5.49 -34.28 -14.87
C TYR A 62 5.40 -34.63 -16.35
N CYS A 63 4.90 -33.72 -17.19
CA CYS A 63 4.81 -33.90 -18.64
C CYS A 63 6.19 -34.07 -19.29
N MET A 64 7.17 -33.23 -18.91
CA MET A 64 8.54 -33.31 -19.41
C MET A 64 9.25 -34.58 -19.00
N LYS A 65 9.02 -35.08 -17.78
CA LYS A 65 9.56 -36.37 -17.32
C LYS A 65 9.03 -37.50 -18.20
N ARG A 66 7.71 -37.53 -18.39
CA ARG A 66 7.03 -38.53 -19.23
C ARG A 66 7.50 -38.48 -20.69
N TRP A 67 7.76 -37.28 -21.22
CA TRP A 67 8.29 -37.08 -22.57
C TRP A 67 9.77 -37.51 -22.70
N LYS A 68 10.61 -37.21 -21.69
CA LYS A 68 12.02 -37.65 -21.66
C LYS A 68 12.18 -39.16 -21.50
N GLU A 69 11.33 -39.79 -20.69
CA GLU A 69 11.25 -41.24 -20.55
C GLU A 69 10.84 -41.91 -21.87
N ALA A 70 9.82 -41.35 -22.56
CA ALA A 70 9.44 -41.80 -23.90
C ALA A 70 10.56 -41.61 -24.94
N ALA A 71 11.35 -40.54 -24.81
CA ALA A 71 12.47 -40.23 -25.71
C ALA A 71 13.80 -40.91 -25.35
N LYS A 72 13.86 -41.76 -24.31
CA LYS A 72 15.09 -42.44 -23.80
C LYS A 72 16.31 -41.51 -23.61
N LYS A 73 16.11 -40.22 -23.34
CA LYS A 73 17.21 -39.28 -23.10
C LYS A 73 17.77 -39.51 -21.69
N LYS A 74 19.12 -39.55 -21.53
CA LYS A 74 19.77 -39.64 -20.22
C LYS A 74 19.30 -38.49 -19.33
N LEU A 75 18.80 -38.82 -18.14
CA LEU A 75 18.53 -37.81 -17.13
C LEU A 75 19.85 -37.32 -16.53
N PRO A 76 19.95 -36.02 -16.17
CA PRO A 76 21.10 -35.47 -15.46
C PRO A 76 21.29 -36.21 -14.14
N ASN A 77 22.48 -36.76 -13.92
CA ASN A 77 22.75 -37.62 -12.76
C ASN A 77 23.55 -36.89 -11.68
N THR A 78 24.43 -35.97 -12.09
CA THR A 78 25.33 -35.24 -11.19
C THR A 78 24.64 -34.00 -10.59
N PRO A 79 25.03 -33.56 -9.37
CA PRO A 79 24.38 -32.42 -8.70
C PRO A 79 24.43 -31.11 -9.51
N TRP A 80 25.58 -30.77 -10.10
CA TRP A 80 25.77 -29.53 -10.86
C TRP A 80 24.92 -29.44 -12.15
N GLU A 81 24.55 -30.58 -12.76
CA GLU A 81 23.77 -30.67 -14.00
C GLU A 81 22.31 -30.42 -13.67
N LYS A 82 21.86 -30.84 -12.47
CA LYS A 82 20.52 -30.56 -11.96
C LYS A 82 20.38 -29.07 -11.67
N ASP A 83 21.39 -28.46 -11.03
CA ASP A 83 21.39 -27.03 -10.72
C ASP A 83 21.44 -26.16 -11.98
N LEU A 84 22.19 -26.58 -13.01
CA LEU A 84 22.25 -25.86 -14.29
C LEU A 84 20.89 -25.74 -14.98
N LEU A 85 19.98 -26.70 -14.75
CA LEU A 85 18.64 -26.73 -15.35
C LEU A 85 17.58 -25.92 -14.58
N LEU A 86 17.90 -25.43 -13.39
CA LEU A 86 17.02 -24.54 -12.62
C LEU A 86 16.97 -23.15 -13.24
N THR A 87 15.97 -22.35 -12.86
CA THR A 87 15.84 -20.96 -13.33
C THR A 87 16.93 -20.09 -12.70
N ASP A 88 17.63 -19.31 -13.52
CA ASP A 88 18.60 -18.32 -13.03
C ASP A 88 17.91 -17.23 -12.20
N VAL A 89 18.57 -16.81 -11.13
CA VAL A 89 18.09 -15.70 -10.29
C VAL A 89 18.65 -14.41 -10.85
N ASP A 90 17.77 -13.56 -11.34
CA ASP A 90 18.13 -12.21 -11.75
C ASP A 90 18.00 -11.25 -10.55
N THR A 91 18.70 -10.12 -10.63
CA THR A 91 18.60 -9.04 -9.63
C THR A 91 17.17 -8.50 -9.50
N THR A 92 16.34 -8.69 -10.52
CA THR A 92 14.93 -8.27 -10.57
C THR A 92 13.98 -9.25 -9.88
N THR A 93 14.40 -10.49 -9.58
CA THR A 93 13.50 -11.51 -8.99
C THR A 93 12.90 -11.02 -7.68
N LEU A 94 13.74 -10.58 -6.73
CA LEU A 94 13.28 -10.08 -5.43
C LEU A 94 12.43 -8.81 -5.54
N PHE A 95 12.65 -7.98 -6.57
CA PHE A 95 11.85 -6.79 -6.83
C PHE A 95 10.39 -7.14 -7.11
N TYR A 96 10.14 -8.17 -7.93
CA TYR A 96 8.77 -8.60 -8.23
C TYR A 96 8.08 -9.23 -7.02
N GLU A 97 8.80 -10.02 -6.20
CA GLU A 97 8.23 -10.56 -4.95
C GLU A 97 7.78 -9.44 -4.00
N TYR A 98 8.61 -8.39 -3.83
CA TYR A 98 8.21 -7.22 -3.03
C TYR A 98 7.08 -6.43 -3.67
N LEU A 99 7.11 -6.23 -4.98
CA LEU A 99 6.08 -5.48 -5.70
C LEU A 99 4.70 -6.12 -5.50
N GLU A 100 4.63 -7.45 -5.54
CA GLU A 100 3.39 -8.18 -5.29
C GLU A 100 2.84 -7.90 -3.88
N MET A 101 3.66 -8.09 -2.85
CA MET A 101 3.25 -7.86 -1.46
C MET A 101 2.82 -6.40 -1.22
N ILE A 102 3.48 -5.44 -1.88
CA ILE A 102 3.18 -4.02 -1.74
C ILE A 102 1.90 -3.65 -2.48
N LEU A 103 1.64 -4.23 -3.65
CA LEU A 103 0.36 -4.06 -4.33
C LEU A 103 -0.79 -4.62 -3.49
N GLN A 104 -0.61 -5.79 -2.88
CA GLN A 104 -1.60 -6.37 -1.97
C GLN A 104 -1.85 -5.46 -0.75
N PHE A 105 -0.79 -4.93 -0.14
CA PHE A 105 -0.90 -3.94 0.94
C PHE A 105 -1.61 -2.66 0.48
N GLY A 106 -1.31 -2.17 -0.72
CA GLY A 106 -1.94 -0.98 -1.29
C GLY A 106 -3.44 -1.16 -1.52
N PHE A 107 -3.85 -2.23 -2.18
CA PHE A 107 -5.27 -2.52 -2.38
C PHE A 107 -6.01 -2.69 -1.05
N LEU A 108 -5.37 -3.35 -0.07
CA LEU A 108 -5.97 -3.53 1.24
C LEU A 108 -6.15 -2.19 1.96
N THR A 109 -5.11 -1.39 2.06
CA THR A 109 -5.13 -0.16 2.87
C THR A 109 -5.90 0.98 2.22
N LEU A 110 -5.81 1.17 0.90
CA LEU A 110 -6.49 2.26 0.19
C LEU A 110 -8.01 2.12 0.16
N PHE A 111 -8.51 0.88 0.22
CA PHE A 111 -9.93 0.55 0.02
C PHE A 111 -10.57 -0.25 1.16
N VAL A 112 -9.94 -0.32 2.33
CA VAL A 112 -10.45 -1.09 3.48
C VAL A 112 -11.86 -0.66 3.89
N ALA A 113 -12.18 0.63 3.78
CA ALA A 113 -13.50 1.15 4.11
C ALA A 113 -14.62 0.60 3.20
N ALA A 114 -14.29 0.23 1.96
CA ALA A 114 -15.24 -0.35 1.01
C ALA A 114 -15.34 -1.88 1.14
N PHE A 115 -14.25 -2.55 1.53
CA PHE A 115 -14.20 -4.02 1.64
C PHE A 115 -13.63 -4.48 3.00
N PRO A 116 -14.47 -4.59 4.05
CA PRO A 116 -14.04 -4.97 5.39
C PRO A 116 -13.45 -6.39 5.50
N MET A 117 -13.82 -7.30 4.59
CA MET A 117 -13.33 -8.69 4.58
C MET A 117 -11.94 -8.84 3.94
N GLY A 118 -11.39 -7.77 3.34
CA GLY A 118 -10.08 -7.77 2.69
C GLY A 118 -8.93 -8.33 3.53
N PRO A 119 -8.79 -7.95 4.83
CA PRO A 119 -7.70 -8.45 5.67
C PRO A 119 -7.71 -9.97 5.85
N LEU A 120 -8.90 -10.59 5.89
CA LEU A 120 -9.02 -12.04 6.04
C LEU A 120 -8.51 -12.77 4.80
N PHE A 121 -8.91 -12.32 3.61
CA PHE A 121 -8.43 -12.90 2.35
C PHE A 121 -6.92 -12.67 2.16
N CYS A 122 -6.43 -11.49 2.53
CA CYS A 122 -5.01 -11.17 2.55
C CYS A 122 -4.21 -12.11 3.48
N LEU A 123 -4.74 -12.42 4.67
CA LEU A 123 -4.10 -13.33 5.62
C LEU A 123 -4.01 -14.76 5.07
N ILE A 124 -5.12 -15.29 4.53
CA ILE A 124 -5.15 -16.64 3.94
C ILE A 124 -4.15 -16.73 2.80
N ASN A 125 -4.10 -15.69 1.96
CA ASN A 125 -3.13 -15.61 0.90
C ASN A 125 -1.69 -15.62 1.45
N ASN A 126 -1.34 -14.73 2.38
CA ASN A 126 0.03 -14.65 2.90
C ASN A 126 0.50 -15.98 3.51
N ILE A 127 -0.40 -16.76 4.13
CA ILE A 127 -0.06 -18.10 4.66
C ILE A 127 0.34 -19.06 3.54
N ILE A 128 -0.40 -19.05 2.43
CA ILE A 128 -0.13 -19.87 1.25
C ILE A 128 1.15 -19.39 0.57
N GLU A 129 1.28 -18.08 0.40
CA GLU A 129 2.38 -17.40 -0.28
C GLU A 129 3.72 -17.73 0.35
N ILE A 130 3.83 -17.64 1.68
CA ILE A 130 5.05 -18.01 2.41
C ILE A 130 5.52 -19.43 2.07
N ARG A 131 4.58 -20.37 1.84
CA ARG A 131 4.89 -21.75 1.48
C ARG A 131 5.19 -21.90 -0.01
N ALA A 132 4.49 -21.18 -0.87
CA ALA A 132 4.70 -21.16 -2.31
C ALA A 132 6.11 -20.63 -2.63
N ASP A 133 6.45 -19.47 -2.08
CA ASP A 133 7.76 -18.83 -2.19
C ASP A 133 8.86 -19.74 -1.67
N ALA A 134 8.72 -20.26 -0.44
CA ALA A 134 9.72 -21.17 0.10
C ALA A 134 9.97 -22.38 -0.82
N ASN A 135 8.91 -22.94 -1.41
CA ASN A 135 9.06 -24.04 -2.36
C ASN A 135 9.72 -23.60 -3.68
N LYS A 136 9.42 -22.40 -4.19
CA LYS A 136 10.07 -21.82 -5.37
C LYS A 136 11.57 -21.59 -5.14
N PHE A 137 11.92 -20.98 -4.01
CA PHE A 137 13.31 -20.74 -3.59
C PHE A 137 14.12 -22.04 -3.42
N VAL A 138 13.49 -23.13 -2.99
CA VAL A 138 14.17 -24.41 -2.74
C VAL A 138 14.21 -25.33 -3.97
N THR A 139 13.20 -25.30 -4.86
CA THR A 139 13.02 -26.35 -5.89
C THR A 139 13.02 -25.88 -7.35
N THR A 140 12.92 -24.57 -7.59
CA THR A 140 12.73 -24.02 -8.93
C THR A 140 13.88 -23.10 -9.35
N ILE A 141 14.41 -22.29 -8.44
CA ILE A 141 15.47 -21.34 -8.74
C ILE A 141 16.85 -21.89 -8.36
N LYS A 142 17.89 -21.40 -9.03
CA LYS A 142 19.29 -21.62 -8.60
C LYS A 142 19.55 -20.90 -7.28
N ARG A 143 20.51 -21.41 -6.51
CA ARG A 143 20.92 -20.79 -5.25
C ARG A 143 21.47 -19.37 -5.52
N PRO A 144 20.84 -18.31 -4.99
CA PRO A 144 21.37 -16.97 -5.16
C PRO A 144 22.64 -16.77 -4.33
N THR A 145 23.48 -15.83 -4.75
CA THR A 145 24.64 -15.41 -3.95
C THR A 145 24.11 -14.59 -2.77
N PRO A 146 24.48 -14.93 -1.51
CA PRO A 146 23.98 -14.21 -0.35
C PRO A 146 24.46 -12.75 -0.38
N GLN A 147 23.52 -11.83 -0.15
CA GLN A 147 23.79 -10.41 0.04
C GLN A 147 23.35 -10.00 1.43
N ILE A 148 24.10 -9.10 2.06
CA ILE A 148 23.78 -8.57 3.39
C ILE A 148 23.10 -7.22 3.20
N ALA A 149 21.89 -7.08 3.73
CA ALA A 149 21.13 -5.83 3.73
C ALA A 149 20.63 -5.57 5.16
N THR A 150 20.65 -4.29 5.57
CA THR A 150 20.20 -3.86 6.90
C THR A 150 18.69 -3.65 6.95
N ASN A 151 18.05 -3.32 5.82
CA ASN A 151 16.63 -3.04 5.72
C ASN A 151 16.08 -3.45 4.34
N ILE A 152 14.76 -3.30 4.17
CA ILE A 152 14.05 -3.57 2.91
C ILE A 152 14.29 -2.50 1.82
N GLY A 153 15.09 -1.47 2.10
CA GLY A 153 15.39 -0.38 1.17
C GLY A 153 14.21 0.56 0.90
N ILE A 154 14.07 0.96 -0.38
CA ILE A 154 13.08 1.96 -0.85
C ILE A 154 11.63 1.58 -0.54
N TRP A 155 11.35 0.28 -0.41
CA TRP A 155 10.03 -0.24 -0.15
C TRP A 155 9.42 0.26 1.16
N TYR A 156 10.24 0.56 2.16
CA TYR A 156 9.75 1.20 3.40
C TYR A 156 9.12 2.57 3.11
N SER A 157 9.81 3.41 2.32
CA SER A 157 9.30 4.72 1.93
C SER A 157 8.03 4.61 1.08
N VAL A 158 7.94 3.60 0.21
CA VAL A 158 6.73 3.32 -0.57
C VAL A 158 5.56 2.92 0.32
N LEU A 159 5.76 2.00 1.27
CA LEU A 159 4.74 1.59 2.24
C LEU A 159 4.26 2.77 3.09
N TYR A 160 5.19 3.63 3.53
CA TYR A 160 4.88 4.85 4.26
C TYR A 160 4.04 5.81 3.41
N GLY A 161 4.42 6.04 2.15
CA GLY A 161 3.66 6.88 1.21
C GLY A 161 2.25 6.36 0.94
N ILE A 162 2.10 5.07 0.67
CA ILE A 162 0.81 4.41 0.48
C ILE A 162 -0.06 4.57 1.73
N SER A 163 0.51 4.37 2.92
CA SER A 163 -0.23 4.50 4.19
C SER A 163 -0.77 5.93 4.40
N ARG A 164 -0.02 6.96 4.00
CA ARG A 164 -0.48 8.35 4.07
C ARG A 164 -1.60 8.63 3.07
N ILE A 165 -1.48 8.15 1.84
CA ILE A 165 -2.51 8.30 0.80
C ILE A 165 -3.78 7.51 1.18
N ALA A 166 -3.63 6.37 1.84
CA ALA A 166 -4.75 5.55 2.31
C ALA A 166 -5.66 6.29 3.29
N ILE A 167 -5.13 7.15 4.15
CA ILE A 167 -5.96 7.98 5.05
C ILE A 167 -6.91 8.85 4.23
N LEU A 168 -6.37 9.55 3.23
CA LEU A 168 -7.15 10.44 2.37
C LEU A 168 -8.15 9.66 1.50
N SER A 169 -7.72 8.55 0.89
CA SER A 169 -8.57 7.68 0.07
C SER A 169 -9.78 7.17 0.85
N ASN A 170 -9.56 6.60 2.04
CA ASN A 170 -10.65 6.09 2.86
C ASN A 170 -11.60 7.20 3.34
N ALA A 171 -11.08 8.39 3.64
CA ALA A 171 -11.91 9.55 3.98
C ALA A 171 -12.89 9.89 2.84
N PHE A 172 -12.39 9.93 1.60
CA PHE A 172 -13.22 10.19 0.42
C PHE A 172 -14.18 9.05 0.10
N ILE A 173 -13.76 7.78 0.25
CA ILE A 173 -14.64 6.62 0.06
C ILE A 173 -15.84 6.75 1.01
N ILE A 174 -15.59 6.94 2.32
CA ILE A 174 -16.67 7.09 3.30
C ILE A 174 -17.54 8.31 2.99
N CYS A 175 -16.94 9.45 2.64
CA CYS A 175 -17.65 10.70 2.41
C CYS A 175 -18.54 10.69 1.16
N VAL A 176 -18.03 10.17 0.04
CA VAL A 176 -18.65 10.27 -1.28
C VAL A 176 -19.53 9.07 -1.58
N THR A 177 -19.06 7.86 -1.26
CA THR A 177 -19.72 6.62 -1.68
C THR A 177 -20.71 6.09 -0.65
N SER A 178 -20.54 6.44 0.64
CA SER A 178 -21.49 6.06 1.68
C SER A 178 -22.65 7.04 1.80
N ASP A 179 -23.80 6.51 2.20
CA ASP A 179 -24.97 7.29 2.60
C ASP A 179 -24.89 7.80 4.05
N PHE A 180 -23.77 7.57 4.74
CA PHE A 180 -23.59 8.00 6.13
C PHE A 180 -23.77 9.51 6.32
N ILE A 181 -23.09 10.35 5.52
CA ILE A 181 -23.14 11.81 5.68
C ILE A 181 -24.53 12.38 5.33
N PRO A 182 -25.16 12.04 4.19
CA PRO A 182 -26.50 12.52 3.89
C PRO A 182 -27.56 12.07 4.91
N GLN A 183 -27.48 10.84 5.43
CA GLN A 183 -28.37 10.36 6.49
C GLN A 183 -28.17 11.14 7.79
N LEU A 184 -26.92 11.46 8.16
CA LEU A 184 -26.62 12.26 9.35
C LEU A 184 -27.15 13.69 9.21
N VAL A 185 -26.95 14.32 8.06
CA VAL A 185 -27.48 15.67 7.77
C VAL A 185 -29.01 15.68 7.79
N TYR A 186 -29.65 14.65 7.21
CA TYR A 186 -31.10 14.52 7.28
C TYR A 186 -31.59 14.40 8.72
N LYS A 187 -30.98 13.50 9.50
CA LYS A 187 -31.35 13.25 10.89
C LYS A 187 -31.23 14.53 11.74
N LEU A 188 -30.12 15.25 11.63
CA LEU A 188 -29.85 16.42 12.48
C LEU A 188 -30.53 17.72 11.99
N GLY A 189 -30.77 17.86 10.69
CA GLY A 189 -31.23 19.13 10.11
C GLY A 189 -32.65 19.13 9.56
N TYR A 190 -33.22 17.97 9.25
CA TYR A 190 -34.49 17.87 8.52
C TYR A 190 -35.50 16.89 9.12
N SER A 191 -35.07 15.98 9.99
CA SER A 191 -35.97 15.06 10.69
C SER A 191 -36.62 15.75 11.88
N LEU A 192 -37.92 15.54 12.08
CA LEU A 192 -38.66 16.06 13.23
C LEU A 192 -38.45 15.20 14.48
N ASP A 193 -38.17 13.91 14.30
CA ASP A 193 -38.15 12.89 15.36
C ASP A 193 -36.76 12.25 15.56
N ASP A 194 -35.70 12.85 15.01
CA ASP A 194 -34.33 12.29 14.98
C ASP A 194 -34.25 10.85 14.40
N ASN A 195 -35.25 10.47 13.61
CA ASN A 195 -35.35 9.15 12.99
C ASN A 195 -35.16 9.23 11.47
N LEU A 196 -34.84 8.10 10.83
CA LEU A 196 -34.64 8.01 9.37
C LEU A 196 -35.94 7.79 8.58
N SER A 197 -37.10 7.87 9.24
CA SER A 197 -38.40 7.82 8.56
C SER A 197 -38.50 8.94 7.53
N GLY A 198 -38.88 8.59 6.30
CA GLY A 198 -38.99 9.55 5.19
C GLY A 198 -37.66 9.92 4.51
N TYR A 199 -36.51 9.38 4.93
CA TYR A 199 -35.21 9.70 4.32
C TYR A 199 -35.20 9.43 2.81
N VAL A 200 -35.70 8.27 2.37
CA VAL A 200 -35.71 7.89 0.95
C VAL A 200 -36.53 8.90 0.14
N GLU A 201 -37.71 9.29 0.63
CA GLU A 201 -38.56 10.27 -0.03
C GLU A 201 -37.91 11.65 -0.11
N ASN A 202 -37.20 12.07 0.95
CA ASN A 202 -36.46 13.33 0.97
C ASN A 202 -35.19 13.30 0.10
N SER A 203 -34.57 12.13 -0.08
CA SER A 203 -33.33 11.96 -0.87
C SER A 203 -33.55 11.94 -2.38
N LEU A 204 -34.81 11.75 -2.81
CA LEU A 204 -35.19 11.67 -4.21
C LEU A 204 -35.74 13.01 -4.71
N SER A 205 -35.25 13.47 -5.86
CA SER A 205 -35.80 14.64 -6.56
C SER A 205 -36.81 14.24 -7.62
N TYR A 206 -37.77 15.13 -7.86
CA TYR A 206 -38.83 14.95 -8.85
C TYR A 206 -38.39 15.44 -10.23
N PHE A 207 -38.74 14.69 -11.26
CA PHE A 207 -38.50 15.04 -12.65
C PHE A 207 -39.76 14.81 -13.48
N ASN A 208 -40.16 15.82 -14.26
CA ASN A 208 -41.29 15.69 -15.18
C ASN A 208 -40.81 15.06 -16.48
N THR A 209 -41.44 13.96 -16.91
CA THR A 209 -41.05 13.22 -18.10
C THR A 209 -41.33 13.98 -19.41
N SER A 210 -42.16 15.02 -19.39
CA SER A 210 -42.36 15.90 -20.55
C SER A 210 -41.09 16.66 -20.95
N ASP A 211 -40.21 16.92 -19.98
CA ASP A 211 -39.02 17.78 -20.15
C ASP A 211 -37.82 17.05 -20.75
N PHE A 212 -37.97 15.78 -21.12
CA PHE A 212 -36.93 15.06 -21.87
C PHE A 212 -36.79 15.63 -23.28
N GLU A 213 -35.54 15.88 -23.69
CA GLU A 213 -35.16 16.15 -25.08
C GLU A 213 -35.65 15.00 -25.98
N LEU A 214 -36.13 15.31 -27.20
CA LEU A 214 -36.77 14.35 -28.11
C LEU A 214 -35.97 13.05 -28.31
N ASN A 215 -34.64 13.16 -28.42
CA ASN A 215 -33.74 12.03 -28.72
C ASN A 215 -33.40 11.16 -27.49
N HIS A 216 -33.84 11.58 -26.30
CA HIS A 216 -33.46 10.96 -25.02
C HIS A 216 -34.66 10.42 -24.24
N ARG A 217 -35.87 10.50 -24.81
CA ARG A 217 -37.08 9.94 -24.21
C ARG A 217 -36.97 8.41 -24.14
N PRO A 218 -37.42 7.79 -23.03
CA PRO A 218 -37.53 6.34 -22.96
C PRO A 218 -38.47 5.85 -24.07
N PHE A 219 -38.13 4.72 -24.68
CA PHE A 219 -38.98 4.08 -25.67
C PHE A 219 -40.23 3.55 -24.96
N SER A 220 -41.37 4.18 -25.18
CA SER A 220 -42.65 3.77 -24.59
C SER A 220 -43.15 2.51 -25.29
N MET A 221 -43.30 1.41 -24.55
CA MET A 221 -43.99 0.22 -25.04
C MET A 221 -45.50 0.52 -25.12
N PRO A 222 -46.22 0.05 -26.15
CA PRO A 222 -47.60 0.47 -26.44
C PRO A 222 -48.66 0.13 -25.37
N ASN A 223 -48.31 -0.64 -24.33
CA ASN A 223 -49.23 -1.05 -23.25
C ASN A 223 -48.81 -0.58 -21.84
N GLU A 224 -47.84 0.32 -21.72
CA GLU A 224 -47.42 0.85 -20.41
C GLU A 224 -48.12 2.17 -20.07
N THR A 225 -48.53 2.31 -18.82
CA THR A 225 -49.04 3.57 -18.27
C THR A 225 -48.00 4.68 -18.43
N VAL A 226 -48.40 5.80 -19.03
CA VAL A 226 -47.53 6.97 -19.17
C VAL A 226 -47.21 7.51 -17.78
N VAL A 227 -45.96 7.40 -17.36
CA VAL A 227 -45.47 7.96 -16.09
C VAL A 227 -45.20 9.44 -16.28
N GLU A 228 -45.98 10.31 -15.65
CA GLU A 228 -45.82 11.78 -15.75
C GLU A 228 -44.62 12.29 -14.95
N ILE A 229 -44.40 11.76 -13.75
CA ILE A 229 -43.33 12.19 -12.84
C ILE A 229 -42.48 10.99 -12.45
N CYS A 230 -41.17 11.09 -12.67
CA CYS A 230 -40.21 10.11 -12.18
C CYS A 230 -39.32 10.69 -11.09
N ARG A 231 -38.83 9.83 -10.19
CA ARG A 231 -37.94 10.19 -9.08
C ARG A 231 -36.51 9.74 -9.39
N TYR A 232 -35.52 10.54 -9.03
CA TYR A 232 -34.11 10.19 -9.18
C TYR A 232 -33.27 10.67 -8.00
N ARG A 233 -32.13 10.03 -7.82
CA ARG A 233 -31.24 10.27 -6.69
C ARG A 233 -30.31 11.45 -6.98
N ASP A 234 -30.78 12.64 -6.64
CA ASP A 234 -30.01 13.89 -6.66
C ASP A 234 -30.75 14.95 -5.82
N TYR A 235 -30.04 15.95 -5.30
CA TYR A 235 -30.61 17.02 -4.47
C TYR A 235 -30.90 18.26 -5.31
N ARG A 236 -32.00 18.20 -6.09
CA ARG A 236 -32.43 19.27 -7.00
C ARG A 236 -33.84 19.74 -6.70
N ASN A 237 -34.11 20.98 -7.07
CA ASN A 237 -35.43 21.58 -6.92
C ASN A 237 -36.46 20.91 -7.85
N PRO A 238 -37.70 20.74 -7.37
CA PRO A 238 -38.75 20.09 -8.13
C PRO A 238 -39.24 20.93 -9.32
N PRO A 239 -40.03 20.36 -10.25
CA PRO A 239 -40.45 21.04 -11.46
C PRO A 239 -41.47 22.18 -11.27
N TRP A 240 -42.08 22.29 -10.09
CA TRP A 240 -43.03 23.34 -9.72
C TRP A 240 -42.39 24.49 -8.93
N ASP A 241 -41.08 24.45 -8.72
CA ASP A 241 -40.31 25.51 -8.07
C ASP A 241 -39.85 26.56 -9.10
N ASP A 242 -39.61 27.79 -8.66
CA ASP A 242 -39.17 28.90 -9.52
C ASP A 242 -37.82 28.57 -10.18
N ASN A 243 -36.90 27.97 -9.41
CA ASN A 243 -35.58 27.54 -9.87
C ASN A 243 -35.57 26.04 -10.21
N LYS A 244 -36.38 25.66 -11.19
CA LYS A 244 -36.59 24.27 -11.65
C LYS A 244 -35.28 23.56 -12.02
N TYR A 245 -35.08 22.37 -11.43
CA TYR A 245 -33.93 21.46 -11.66
C TYR A 245 -32.54 22.00 -11.30
N GLU A 246 -32.47 23.16 -10.65
CA GLU A 246 -31.23 23.67 -10.07
C GLU A 246 -30.89 22.94 -8.76
N TYR A 247 -29.65 23.13 -8.29
CA TYR A 247 -29.21 22.54 -7.03
C TYR A 247 -29.98 23.16 -5.87
N SER A 248 -30.55 22.29 -5.04
CA SER A 248 -31.29 22.73 -3.85
C SER A 248 -30.34 23.13 -2.74
N GLU A 249 -30.79 23.93 -1.76
CA GLU A 249 -30.01 24.27 -0.57
C GLU A 249 -29.53 23.01 0.19
N LYS A 250 -30.35 21.95 0.19
CA LYS A 250 -30.01 20.63 0.73
C LYS A 250 -28.71 20.06 0.14
N PHE A 251 -28.49 20.26 -1.17
CA PHE A 251 -27.28 19.82 -1.84
C PHE A 251 -26.04 20.47 -1.21
N TRP A 252 -26.10 21.79 -1.01
CA TRP A 252 -24.98 22.56 -0.47
C TRP A 252 -24.70 22.23 1.00
N HIS A 253 -25.73 22.00 1.82
CA HIS A 253 -25.54 21.53 3.19
C HIS A 253 -24.84 20.17 3.24
N ILE A 254 -25.28 19.21 2.41
CA ILE A 254 -24.66 17.88 2.35
C ILE A 254 -23.24 17.98 1.80
N PHE A 255 -23.00 18.80 0.77
CA PHE A 255 -21.67 19.01 0.21
C PHE A 255 -20.71 19.63 1.23
N ALA A 256 -21.15 20.65 1.97
CA ALA A 256 -20.36 21.27 3.02
C ALA A 256 -20.05 20.28 4.16
N ALA A 257 -21.05 19.51 4.61
CA ALA A 257 -20.87 18.47 5.62
C ALA A 257 -19.88 17.39 5.18
N ARG A 258 -19.92 16.99 3.90
CA ARG A 258 -18.97 16.07 3.28
C ARG A 258 -17.53 16.59 3.33
N MET A 259 -17.31 17.84 2.94
CA MET A 259 -15.97 18.44 2.98
C MET A 259 -15.47 18.61 4.41
N ALA A 260 -16.32 19.05 5.33
CA ALA A 260 -15.99 19.16 6.75
C ALA A 260 -15.60 17.80 7.36
N PHE A 261 -16.34 16.73 7.04
CA PHE A 261 -16.04 15.39 7.50
C PHE A 261 -14.66 14.93 7.04
N VAL A 262 -14.28 15.13 5.78
CA VAL A 262 -12.95 14.73 5.28
C VAL A 262 -11.84 15.40 6.07
N VAL A 263 -11.94 16.71 6.30
CA VAL A 263 -10.93 17.46 7.07
C VAL A 263 -10.86 16.96 8.52
N VAL A 264 -11.99 16.78 9.20
CA VAL A 264 -12.00 16.30 10.59
C VAL A 264 -11.46 14.88 10.70
N PHE A 265 -11.90 13.98 9.81
CA PHE A 265 -11.47 12.59 9.80
C PHE A 265 -9.96 12.47 9.52
N GLU A 266 -9.45 13.19 8.53
CA GLU A 266 -8.03 13.20 8.20
C GLU A 266 -7.19 13.68 9.39
N ASN A 267 -7.52 14.85 9.95
CA ASN A 267 -6.78 15.39 11.10
C ASN A 267 -6.81 14.44 12.29
N PHE A 268 -7.98 13.84 12.59
CA PHE A 268 -8.13 12.87 13.67
C PHE A 268 -7.20 11.66 13.49
N VAL A 269 -7.23 11.02 12.31
CA VAL A 269 -6.41 9.84 12.04
C VAL A 269 -4.93 10.19 12.04
N VAL A 270 -4.53 11.35 11.50
CA VAL A 270 -3.14 11.79 11.51
C VAL A 270 -2.62 12.05 12.92
N VAL A 271 -3.39 12.74 13.76
CA VAL A 271 -3.02 12.95 15.17
C VAL A 271 -2.93 11.62 15.90
N PHE A 272 -3.92 10.75 15.74
CA PHE A 272 -3.94 9.44 16.40
C PHE A 272 -2.74 8.57 15.99
N THR A 273 -2.45 8.47 14.70
CA THR A 273 -1.28 7.72 14.20
C THR A 273 0.04 8.33 14.65
N SER A 274 0.12 9.66 14.77
CA SER A 274 1.31 10.34 15.32
C SER A 274 1.51 10.04 16.80
N ILE A 275 0.43 9.97 17.59
CA ILE A 275 0.49 9.58 19.00
C ILE A 275 0.98 8.14 19.14
N ILE A 276 0.49 7.22 18.30
CA ILE A 276 0.96 5.83 18.30
C ILE A 276 2.45 5.76 17.96
N ALA A 277 2.89 6.48 16.93
CA ALA A 277 4.30 6.53 16.55
C ALA A 277 5.18 7.12 17.66
N TRP A 278 4.66 8.07 18.44
CA TRP A 278 5.35 8.61 19.60
C TRP A 278 5.38 7.64 20.79
N LEU A 279 4.33 6.83 20.98
CA LEU A 279 4.21 5.90 22.10
C LEU A 279 5.09 4.64 21.92
N ILE A 280 5.24 4.15 20.68
CA ILE A 280 5.97 2.92 20.39
C ILE A 280 7.44 3.26 20.08
N PRO A 281 8.41 2.84 20.91
CA PRO A 281 9.82 3.07 20.62
C PRO A 281 10.28 2.22 19.43
N ASP A 282 11.06 2.81 18.51
CA ASP A 282 11.56 2.14 17.30
C ASP A 282 12.44 0.90 17.57
N VAL A 283 13.12 0.87 18.73
CA VAL A 283 14.02 -0.22 19.12
C VAL A 283 13.53 -0.85 20.42
N SER A 284 13.38 -2.18 20.42
CA SER A 284 13.00 -2.91 21.62
C SER A 284 14.03 -2.75 22.74
N SER A 285 13.57 -2.69 23.99
CA SER A 285 14.44 -2.58 25.16
C SER A 285 15.46 -3.72 25.25
N LYS A 286 15.08 -4.93 24.83
CA LYS A 286 15.97 -6.10 24.83
C LYS A 286 17.13 -5.93 23.84
N THR A 287 16.84 -5.46 22.63
CA THR A 287 17.87 -5.19 21.62
C THR A 287 18.79 -4.06 22.06
N LYS A 288 18.22 -2.99 22.64
CA LYS A 288 19.00 -1.88 23.17
C LYS A 288 19.97 -2.32 24.27
N GLU A 289 19.52 -3.24 25.13
CA GLU A 289 20.35 -3.80 26.18
C GLU A 289 21.46 -4.70 25.62
N LEU A 290 21.16 -5.55 24.63
CA LEU A 290 22.17 -6.37 23.94
C LEU A 290 23.24 -5.51 23.28
N ILE A 291 22.84 -4.45 22.56
CA ILE A 291 23.79 -3.51 21.94
C ILE A 291 24.69 -2.86 23.00
N ARG A 292 24.14 -2.48 24.16
CA ARG A 292 24.92 -1.91 25.27
C ARG A 292 25.87 -2.93 25.88
N GLN A 293 25.43 -4.18 26.04
CA GLN A 293 26.26 -5.25 26.59
C GLN A 293 27.42 -5.59 25.67
N GLU A 294 27.17 -5.73 24.36
CA GLU A 294 28.21 -5.97 23.36
C GLU A 294 29.20 -4.80 23.31
N ALA A 295 28.72 -3.54 23.34
CA ALA A 295 29.58 -2.36 23.39
C ALA A 295 30.44 -2.31 24.66
N TYR A 296 29.85 -2.62 25.82
CA TYR A 296 30.57 -2.65 27.10
C TYR A 296 31.64 -3.75 27.13
N ILE A 297 31.32 -4.96 26.69
CA ILE A 297 32.28 -6.07 26.61
C ILE A 297 33.42 -5.71 25.65
N THR A 298 33.09 -5.14 24.49
CA THR A 298 34.09 -4.70 23.50
C THR A 298 35.02 -3.63 24.09
N GLN A 299 34.48 -2.62 24.77
CA GLN A 299 35.28 -1.57 25.41
C GLN A 299 36.19 -2.14 26.51
N LYS A 300 35.70 -3.10 27.30
CA LYS A 300 36.50 -3.77 28.34
C LYS A 300 37.66 -4.58 27.74
N ILE A 301 37.42 -5.28 26.63
CA ILE A 301 38.47 -6.03 25.93
C ILE A 301 39.54 -5.08 25.40
N ILE A 302 39.14 -3.99 24.73
CA ILE A 302 40.06 -2.97 24.19
C ILE A 302 40.90 -2.36 25.32
N MET A 303 40.27 -1.91 26.41
CA MET A 303 40.96 -1.29 27.54
C MET A 303 41.98 -2.23 28.19
N ASN A 304 41.63 -3.51 28.40
CA ASN A 304 42.55 -4.49 28.96
C ASN A 304 43.74 -4.75 28.04
N GLU A 305 43.53 -4.76 26.72
CA GLU A 305 44.60 -4.99 25.75
C GLU A 305 45.55 -3.80 25.65
N GLU A 306 45.01 -2.58 25.66
CA GLU A 306 45.80 -1.35 25.72
C GLU A 306 46.60 -1.27 27.04
N LEU A 307 46.01 -1.68 28.16
CA LEU A 307 46.71 -1.71 29.45
C LEU A 307 47.85 -2.74 29.47
N LYS A 308 47.69 -3.90 28.82
CA LYS A 308 48.79 -4.87 28.64
C LYS A 308 49.92 -4.28 27.80
N ARG A 309 49.60 -3.66 26.66
CA ARG A 309 50.60 -3.01 25.78
C ARG A 309 51.39 -1.95 26.53
N ALA A 310 50.71 -1.06 27.25
CA ALA A 310 51.36 -0.02 28.06
C ALA A 310 52.28 -0.63 29.15
N ARG A 311 51.89 -1.77 29.74
CA ARG A 311 52.70 -2.46 30.73
C ARG A 311 53.95 -3.12 30.13
N GLU A 312 53.82 -3.71 28.95
CA GLU A 312 54.95 -4.28 28.20
C GLU A 312 55.94 -3.19 27.77
N GLU A 313 55.45 -2.04 27.32
CA GLU A 313 56.28 -0.87 27.02
C GLU A 313 57.02 -0.38 28.27
N ALA A 314 56.32 -0.23 29.41
CA ALA A 314 56.94 0.17 30.67
C ALA A 314 58.03 -0.81 31.14
N LEU A 315 57.78 -2.12 31.04
CA LEU A 315 58.77 -3.18 31.34
C LEU A 315 59.95 -3.18 30.36
N SER A 316 59.73 -2.81 29.10
CA SER A 316 60.80 -2.68 28.10
C SER A 316 61.72 -1.49 28.40
N VAL A 317 61.16 -0.38 28.90
CA VAL A 317 61.90 0.80 29.34
C VAL A 317 62.65 0.52 30.65
N GLU A 318 62.06 -0.22 31.59
CA GLU A 318 62.69 -0.55 32.87
C GLU A 318 63.84 -1.57 32.72
N ASN A 319 63.75 -2.48 31.75
CA ASN A 319 64.85 -3.40 31.41
C ASN A 319 65.95 -2.78 30.54
N TYR A 320 65.78 -1.53 30.07
CA TYR A 320 66.82 -0.80 29.36
C TYR A 320 67.85 -0.23 30.36
N LYS A 321 68.92 -0.99 30.62
CA LYS A 321 70.15 -0.43 31.23
C LYS A 321 70.83 0.47 30.20
N PRO A 322 71.12 1.75 30.50
CA PRO A 322 71.91 2.57 29.60
C PRO A 322 73.35 2.02 29.60
N ASP A 323 73.73 1.34 28.52
CA ASP A 323 75.15 1.11 28.26
C ASP A 323 75.82 2.47 28.05
N ARG A 324 76.91 2.65 28.80
CA ARG A 324 77.81 3.80 28.84
C ARG A 324 78.07 4.34 27.41
N PRO A 325 77.98 5.66 27.16
CA PRO A 325 78.07 6.16 25.79
C PRO A 325 79.49 5.93 25.23
N PRO A 326 79.64 5.41 24.01
CA PRO A 326 80.87 5.61 23.25
C PRO A 326 80.88 7.05 22.74
N SER A 327 82.02 7.69 22.91
CA SER A 327 82.36 8.99 22.35
C SER A 327 82.15 9.04 20.83
N GLU A 328 81.54 10.15 20.42
CA GLU A 328 81.68 10.82 19.12
C GLU A 328 81.21 10.11 17.84
N GLY A 329 80.28 10.80 17.16
CA GLY A 329 80.38 10.94 15.71
C GLY A 329 79.09 10.69 14.93
N VAL A 330 78.63 11.75 14.28
CA VAL A 330 78.04 11.76 12.92
C VAL A 330 76.52 11.75 12.78
N SER A 331 76.06 12.96 12.40
CA SER A 331 75.05 13.31 11.39
C SER A 331 73.56 12.97 11.62
N ARG A 332 72.84 14.02 12.02
CA ARG A 332 71.40 14.23 11.79
C ARG A 332 71.01 13.94 10.33
N ARG A 333 70.02 13.08 10.12
CA ARG A 333 69.03 13.22 9.04
C ARG A 333 67.64 12.97 9.61
N LYS A 334 66.77 13.98 9.49
CA LYS A 334 65.32 13.89 9.75
C LYS A 334 64.66 12.98 8.71
N PRO A 335 63.64 12.18 9.08
CA PRO A 335 62.59 11.79 8.16
C PRO A 335 61.31 12.61 8.41
N ASN A 336 60.53 12.69 7.34
CA ASN A 336 59.47 13.64 7.10
C ASN A 336 58.17 13.36 7.87
N PHE A 337 57.48 14.45 8.16
CA PHE A 337 56.09 14.56 8.58
C PHE A 337 55.17 14.14 7.41
N PHE A 338 54.23 13.23 7.64
CA PHE A 338 53.04 12.98 6.81
C PHE A 338 51.93 12.51 7.78
N SER A 339 51.12 13.46 8.27
CA SER A 339 49.78 13.85 7.80
C SER A 339 48.66 12.94 8.36
N THR A 340 47.89 13.53 9.26
CA THR A 340 46.55 13.13 9.70
C THR A 340 45.56 13.10 8.53
N PRO A 341 44.55 12.21 8.52
CA PRO A 341 43.36 12.43 7.72
C PRO A 341 42.34 13.25 8.52
N ASP A 342 41.91 14.34 7.90
CA ASP A 342 40.85 15.24 8.36
C ASP A 342 39.50 14.51 8.47
N GLU A 343 38.82 14.80 9.56
CA GLU A 343 37.35 14.83 9.65
C GLU A 343 36.83 15.92 8.69
N THR A 344 35.86 15.60 7.84
CA THR A 344 34.54 16.28 7.77
C THR A 344 33.69 15.79 6.59
N ALA A 345 32.37 15.89 6.83
CA ALA A 345 31.20 15.82 5.94
C ALA A 345 30.47 14.47 5.84
#